data_AF-A0A7C9VBV0-F1
#
_entry.id   AF-A0A7C9VBV0-F1
#
_cell.length_a   1.000
_cell.length_b   1.000
_cell.length_c   1.000
_cell.angle_alpha   90.00
_cell.angle_beta   90.00
_cell.angle_gamma   90.00
#
_symmetry.space_group_name_H-M   'P 1'
#
loop_
_entity.id
_entity.type
_entity.pdbx_description
1 polymer ?
#
loop_
_entity_poly.entity_id
_entity_poly.type
_entity_poly.pdbx_seq_one_letter_code
_entity_poly.pdbx_strand_id
1 'polypeptide(L)'
;MLSLTMLGKACGESPLRLESAMRLVELVRRMSPSDQNGLSLLAVLQALPERDENYTPQMRGGEARWHSEAVERFGYDLTDLLRHNAEDNRAYYGRCKRAAIIDAWLGGVPMAEIERTYTLNPFAPVRHGDVVGMADGTRFLLESARRIAEIVVPDPEKWSGTEVVLRRLEEGLPEAGLVFSGRPLFLRRGEICGLLDAGVTSGEALATLSKEDLSAAIGRRGDAIYLRLHPDALPAPETEPAE
;
A
#
# COMPACT_ATOMS: atom_id res chain seq x y z
N MET A 1 -24.92 -21.21 29.57
CA MET A 1 -24.82 -19.90 28.88
C MET A 1 -23.51 -19.91 28.12
N LEU A 2 -23.54 -19.77 26.79
CA LEU A 2 -22.33 -19.72 25.97
C LEU A 2 -21.98 -18.24 25.73
N SER A 3 -20.72 -17.85 26.00
CA SER A 3 -20.20 -16.51 25.71
C SER A 3 -18.96 -16.63 24.83
N LEU A 4 -18.79 -15.65 23.93
CA LEU A 4 -17.60 -15.58 23.10
C LEU A 4 -16.42 -15.08 23.92
N THR A 5 -15.23 -15.64 23.67
CA THR A 5 -13.97 -15.08 24.13
C THR A 5 -13.69 -13.75 23.41
N MET A 6 -12.73 -12.94 23.90
CA MET A 6 -12.32 -11.71 23.19
C MET A 6 -11.89 -12.01 21.75
N LEU A 7 -11.11 -13.09 21.56
CA LEU A 7 -10.72 -13.55 20.23
C LEU A 7 -11.93 -13.99 19.40
N GLY A 8 -12.85 -14.75 19.99
CA GLY A 8 -14.09 -15.17 19.33
C GLY A 8 -14.97 -14.00 18.89
N LYS A 9 -15.03 -12.93 19.70
CA LYS A 9 -15.73 -11.69 19.36
C LYS A 9 -15.05 -10.95 18.22
N ALA A 10 -13.73 -10.77 18.28
CA ALA A 10 -12.97 -10.10 17.21
C ALA A 10 -13.07 -10.85 15.87
N CYS A 11 -12.99 -12.18 15.88
CA CYS A 11 -13.24 -12.98 14.68
C CYS A 11 -14.68 -12.81 14.16
N GLY A 12 -15.67 -12.82 15.05
CA GLY A 12 -17.09 -12.68 14.67
C GLY A 12 -17.49 -11.29 14.15
N GLU A 13 -16.77 -10.24 14.54
CA GLU A 13 -16.96 -8.87 14.05
C GLU A 13 -16.09 -8.53 12.83
N SER A 14 -15.25 -9.47 12.38
CA SER A 14 -14.39 -9.29 11.21
C SER A 14 -15.13 -9.69 9.92
N PRO A 15 -14.74 -9.15 8.75
CA PRO A 15 -15.24 -9.63 7.46
C PRO A 15 -14.60 -10.97 7.03
N LEU A 16 -13.70 -11.53 7.85
CA LEU A 16 -13.00 -12.77 7.56
C LEU A 16 -13.93 -13.97 7.79
N ARG A 17 -13.77 -14.99 6.95
CA ARG A 17 -14.34 -16.30 7.26
C ARG A 17 -13.67 -16.86 8.51
N LEU A 18 -14.37 -17.73 9.24
CA LEU A 18 -13.82 -18.34 10.46
C LEU A 18 -12.49 -19.06 10.19
N GLU A 19 -12.39 -19.80 9.08
CA GLU A 19 -11.14 -20.46 8.68
C GLU A 19 -10.00 -19.45 8.48
N SER A 20 -10.27 -18.33 7.82
CA SER A 20 -9.30 -17.26 7.57
C SER A 20 -8.86 -16.58 8.85
N ALA A 21 -9.78 -16.33 9.79
CA ALA A 21 -9.45 -15.77 11.10
C ALA A 21 -8.57 -16.73 11.92
N MET A 22 -8.87 -18.03 11.90
CA MET A 22 -8.04 -19.04 12.55
C MET A 22 -6.66 -19.17 11.90
N ARG A 23 -6.60 -19.10 10.57
CA ARG A 23 -5.34 -19.08 9.81
C ARG A 23 -4.52 -17.85 10.15
N LEU A 24 -5.14 -16.68 10.26
CA LEU A 24 -4.48 -15.45 10.68
C LEU A 24 -3.88 -15.58 12.09
N VAL A 25 -4.64 -16.13 13.05
CA VAL A 25 -4.14 -16.38 14.41
C VAL A 25 -2.91 -17.28 14.39
N GLU A 26 -2.92 -18.34 13.58
CA GLU A 26 -1.78 -19.23 13.42
C GLU A 26 -0.57 -18.53 12.80
N LEU A 27 -0.77 -17.76 11.73
CA LEU A 27 0.29 -17.00 11.07
C LEU A 27 0.92 -15.98 12.03
N VAL A 28 0.11 -15.19 12.73
CA VAL A 28 0.57 -14.19 13.71
C VAL A 28 1.40 -14.84 14.83
N ARG A 29 0.99 -16.02 15.31
CA ARG A 29 1.74 -16.77 16.34
C ARG A 29 3.09 -17.29 15.85
N ARG A 30 3.24 -17.52 14.54
CA ARG A 30 4.48 -18.01 13.94
C ARG A 30 5.42 -16.88 13.53
N MET A 31 4.95 -15.64 13.49
CA MET A 31 5.80 -14.47 13.17
C MET A 31 6.86 -14.28 14.26
N SER A 32 8.08 -14.01 13.82
CA SER A 32 9.16 -13.62 14.73
C SER A 32 8.79 -12.32 15.45
N PRO A 33 9.29 -12.08 16.69
CA PRO A 33 9.02 -10.83 17.39
C PRO A 33 9.42 -9.57 16.62
N SER A 34 10.45 -9.62 15.76
CA SER A 34 10.86 -8.50 14.91
C SER A 34 9.88 -8.24 13.76
N ASP A 35 9.15 -9.27 13.31
CA ASP A 35 8.18 -9.14 12.23
C ASP A 35 6.79 -8.74 12.71
N GLN A 36 6.54 -8.57 14.00
CA GLN A 36 5.21 -8.25 14.54
C GLN A 36 4.85 -6.75 14.38
N ASN A 37 4.74 -6.30 13.13
CA ASN A 37 4.43 -4.92 12.74
C ASN A 37 3.38 -4.87 11.60
N GLY A 38 2.87 -3.67 11.30
CA GLY A 38 1.79 -3.49 10.32
C GLY A 38 2.14 -3.88 8.88
N LEU A 39 3.39 -3.66 8.44
CA LEU A 39 3.83 -4.05 7.09
C LEU A 39 3.91 -5.57 6.95
N SER A 40 4.43 -6.24 7.97
CA SER A 40 4.49 -7.69 7.98
C SER A 40 3.11 -8.33 8.11
N LEU A 41 2.19 -7.71 8.87
CA LEU A 41 0.79 -8.13 8.94
C LEU A 41 0.13 -8.05 7.56
N LEU A 42 0.37 -6.98 6.82
CA LEU A 42 -0.07 -6.81 5.43
C LEU A 42 0.46 -7.91 4.50
N ALA A 43 1.73 -8.32 4.68
CA ALA A 43 2.32 -9.39 3.90
C ALA A 43 1.63 -10.72 4.19
N VAL A 44 1.51 -11.13 5.46
CA VAL A 44 0.89 -12.43 5.83
C VAL A 44 -0.59 -12.50 5.47
N LEU A 45 -1.29 -11.36 5.41
CA LEU A 45 -2.66 -11.30 4.90
C LEU A 45 -2.80 -11.88 3.49
N GLN A 46 -1.75 -11.80 2.67
CA GLN A 46 -1.79 -12.32 1.31
C GLN A 46 -2.01 -13.84 1.28
N ALA A 47 -1.74 -14.56 2.38
CA ALA A 47 -1.95 -16.01 2.54
C ALA A 47 -3.38 -16.42 2.99
N LEU A 48 -4.28 -15.45 3.17
CA LEU A 48 -5.67 -15.73 3.53
C LEU A 48 -6.50 -16.13 2.29
N PRO A 49 -7.51 -17.02 2.46
CA PRO A 49 -8.40 -17.43 1.38
C PRO A 49 -9.05 -16.27 0.62
N GLU A 50 -9.50 -15.22 1.31
CA GLU A 50 -10.08 -14.02 0.69
C GLU A 50 -9.12 -13.36 -0.30
N ARG A 51 -7.82 -13.55 -0.11
CA ARG A 51 -6.79 -12.98 -0.95
C ARG A 51 -6.38 -13.92 -2.09
N ASP A 52 -6.47 -15.23 -1.90
CA ASP A 52 -6.27 -16.22 -2.97
C ASP A 52 -7.42 -16.27 -3.98
N GLU A 53 -8.64 -15.98 -3.54
CA GLU A 53 -9.81 -15.86 -4.43
C GLU A 53 -9.69 -14.69 -5.40
N ASN A 54 -8.88 -13.68 -5.05
CA ASN A 54 -8.64 -12.53 -5.91
C ASN A 54 -7.65 -12.87 -7.03
N TYR A 55 -7.97 -12.42 -8.24
CA TYR A 55 -7.11 -12.63 -9.39
C TYR A 55 -5.72 -12.01 -9.18
N THR A 56 -4.69 -12.80 -9.45
CA THR A 56 -3.30 -12.33 -9.53
C THR A 56 -2.80 -12.61 -10.95
N PRO A 57 -2.48 -11.59 -11.76
CA PRO A 57 -1.93 -11.79 -13.09
C PRO A 57 -0.62 -12.57 -13.00
N GLN A 58 -0.57 -13.76 -13.58
CA GLN A 58 0.62 -14.62 -13.58
C GLN A 58 0.57 -15.70 -14.67
N MET A 59 1.74 -16.22 -15.04
CA MET A 59 1.87 -17.41 -15.89
C MET A 59 1.17 -18.64 -15.31
N ARG A 60 0.76 -19.57 -16.19
CA ARG A 60 0.01 -20.78 -15.81
C ARG A 60 0.79 -21.70 -14.85
N GLY A 61 2.12 -21.72 -14.92
CA GLY A 61 2.98 -22.49 -14.02
C GLY A 61 3.41 -21.75 -12.75
N GLY A 62 2.92 -20.53 -12.54
CA GLY A 62 3.44 -19.63 -11.51
C GLY A 62 4.77 -18.99 -11.92
N GLU A 63 5.24 -18.06 -11.09
CA GLU A 63 6.37 -17.18 -11.39
C GLU A 63 7.34 -17.17 -10.22
N ALA A 64 8.24 -18.17 -10.16
CA ALA A 64 9.09 -18.44 -9.00
C ALA A 64 9.97 -17.26 -8.56
N ARG A 65 10.31 -16.34 -9.47
CA ARG A 65 11.11 -15.16 -9.13
C ARG A 65 10.50 -14.28 -8.03
N TRP A 66 9.17 -14.31 -7.87
CA TRP A 66 8.50 -13.51 -6.85
C TRP A 66 8.71 -14.01 -5.44
N HIS A 67 9.10 -15.28 -5.27
CA HIS A 67 9.65 -15.74 -4.01
C HIS A 67 10.89 -14.92 -3.64
N SER A 68 11.87 -14.83 -4.55
CA SER A 68 13.13 -14.13 -4.28
C SER A 68 12.92 -12.64 -4.01
N GLU A 69 12.04 -12.01 -4.79
CA GLU A 69 11.64 -10.62 -4.56
C GLU A 69 10.99 -10.41 -3.18
N ALA A 70 10.11 -11.32 -2.76
CA ALA A 70 9.50 -11.26 -1.43
C ALA A 70 10.53 -11.48 -0.33
N VAL A 71 11.47 -12.42 -0.50
CA VAL A 71 12.56 -12.63 0.48
C VAL A 71 13.42 -11.38 0.63
N GLU A 72 13.73 -10.68 -0.46
CA GLU A 72 14.51 -9.44 -0.41
C GLU A 72 13.78 -8.33 0.36
N ARG A 73 12.46 -8.20 0.17
CA ARG A 73 11.65 -7.14 0.79
C ARG A 73 11.25 -7.43 2.23
N PHE A 74 10.92 -8.68 2.52
CA PHE A 74 10.22 -9.08 3.75
C PHE A 74 11.04 -10.03 4.62
N GLY A 75 12.19 -10.51 4.13
CA GLY A 75 12.97 -11.54 4.80
C GLY A 75 12.43 -12.96 4.53
N TYR A 76 13.27 -13.94 4.84
CA TYR A 76 12.97 -15.35 4.59
C TYR A 76 11.80 -15.85 5.43
N ASP A 77 11.84 -15.61 6.74
CA ASP A 77 10.86 -16.15 7.69
C ASP A 77 9.43 -15.73 7.34
N LEU A 78 9.23 -14.43 7.08
CA LEU A 78 7.93 -13.89 6.69
C LEU A 78 7.47 -14.39 5.32
N THR A 79 8.40 -14.57 4.38
CA THR A 79 8.10 -15.09 3.04
C THR A 79 7.74 -16.58 3.06
N ASP A 80 8.32 -17.36 3.98
CA ASP A 80 7.95 -18.76 4.18
C ASP A 80 6.52 -18.90 4.74
N LEU A 81 6.10 -17.98 5.62
CA LEU A 81 4.71 -17.94 6.11
C LEU A 81 3.68 -17.79 4.97
N LEU A 82 4.04 -17.17 3.85
CA LEU A 82 3.15 -17.07 2.69
C LEU A 82 2.85 -18.42 2.03
N ARG A 83 3.67 -19.44 2.29
CA ARG A 83 3.47 -20.82 1.80
C ARG A 83 2.42 -21.57 2.60
N HIS A 84 2.14 -21.13 3.83
CA HIS A 84 1.20 -21.80 4.73
C HIS A 84 -0.17 -21.98 4.06
N ASN A 85 -0.63 -23.22 3.93
CA ASN A 85 -1.88 -23.59 3.26
C ASN A 85 -2.01 -23.04 1.82
N ALA A 86 -0.91 -22.90 1.07
CA ALA A 86 -0.97 -22.71 -0.37
C ALA A 86 -1.35 -24.04 -1.05
N GLU A 87 -2.32 -24.01 -1.97
CA GLU A 87 -2.77 -25.21 -2.70
C GLU A 87 -1.66 -25.77 -3.59
N ASP A 88 -0.90 -24.89 -4.24
CA ASP A 88 0.21 -25.24 -5.10
C ASP A 88 1.27 -24.11 -5.11
N ASN A 89 2.34 -24.34 -5.88
CA ASN A 89 3.39 -23.34 -6.07
C ASN A 89 2.88 -22.07 -6.76
N ARG A 90 1.84 -22.15 -7.59
CA ARG A 90 1.28 -20.99 -8.30
C ARG A 90 0.54 -20.07 -7.35
N ALA A 91 -0.27 -20.61 -6.44
CA ALA A 91 -0.90 -19.88 -5.36
C ALA A 91 0.17 -19.21 -4.50
N TYR A 92 1.20 -19.95 -4.08
CA TYR A 92 2.31 -19.41 -3.31
C TYR A 92 3.02 -18.23 -4.01
N TYR A 93 3.45 -18.40 -5.26
CA TYR A 93 4.10 -17.33 -6.01
C TYR A 93 3.16 -16.14 -6.27
N GLY A 94 1.86 -16.39 -6.43
CA GLY A 94 0.85 -15.33 -6.50
C GLY A 94 0.77 -14.50 -5.23
N ARG A 95 0.83 -15.13 -4.05
CA ARG A 95 0.87 -14.44 -2.75
C ARG A 95 2.12 -13.57 -2.62
N CYS A 96 3.30 -14.12 -2.95
CA CYS A 96 4.55 -13.37 -2.94
C CYS A 96 4.51 -12.18 -3.91
N LYS A 97 3.99 -12.39 -5.12
CA LYS A 97 3.82 -11.34 -6.13
C LYS A 97 2.91 -10.22 -5.64
N ARG A 98 1.74 -10.55 -5.07
CA ARG A 98 0.81 -9.56 -4.50
C ARG A 98 1.48 -8.75 -3.39
N ALA A 99 2.18 -9.41 -2.46
CA ALA A 99 2.90 -8.73 -1.39
C ALA A 99 3.93 -7.74 -1.94
N ALA A 100 4.74 -8.15 -2.92
CA ALA A 100 5.73 -7.28 -3.56
C ALA A 100 5.11 -6.10 -4.34
N ILE A 101 4.01 -6.33 -5.06
CA ILE A 101 3.27 -5.27 -5.75
C ILE A 101 2.74 -4.23 -4.75
N ILE A 102 2.15 -4.70 -3.64
CA ILE A 102 1.62 -3.81 -2.61
C ILE A 102 2.77 -3.03 -1.96
N ASP A 103 3.91 -3.66 -1.67
CA ASP A 103 5.07 -2.95 -1.15
C ASP A 103 5.59 -1.86 -2.11
N ALA A 104 5.68 -2.16 -3.41
CA ALA A 104 6.02 -1.15 -4.42
C ALA A 104 4.98 -0.01 -4.49
N TRP A 105 3.69 -0.32 -4.33
CA TRP A 105 2.61 0.67 -4.24
C TRP A 105 2.80 1.59 -3.04
N LEU A 106 3.05 1.02 -1.86
CA LEU A 106 3.35 1.76 -0.62
C LEU A 106 4.67 2.55 -0.69
N GLY A 107 5.62 2.08 -1.49
CA GLY A 107 6.89 2.76 -1.76
C GLY A 107 6.78 3.92 -2.75
N GLY A 108 5.58 4.20 -3.28
CA GLY A 108 5.39 5.29 -4.23
C GLY A 108 5.88 5.01 -5.64
N VAL A 109 6.27 3.76 -5.96
CA VAL A 109 6.79 3.39 -7.28
C VAL A 109 5.81 3.80 -8.38
N PRO A 110 6.24 4.46 -9.48
CA PRO A 110 5.35 4.88 -10.55
C PRO A 110 4.50 3.71 -11.10
N MET A 111 3.21 3.95 -11.37
CA MET A 111 2.30 2.88 -11.82
C MET A 111 2.83 2.17 -13.07
N ALA A 112 3.33 2.93 -14.05
CA ALA A 112 3.92 2.37 -15.27
C ALA A 112 5.13 1.46 -14.97
N GLU A 113 5.90 1.76 -13.92
CA GLU A 113 7.01 0.93 -13.49
C GLU A 113 6.55 -0.34 -12.77
N ILE A 114 5.48 -0.27 -11.96
CA ILE A 114 4.84 -1.46 -11.38
C ILE A 114 4.32 -2.35 -12.51
N GLU A 115 3.55 -1.81 -13.45
CA GLU A 115 3.01 -2.58 -14.59
C GLU A 115 4.12 -3.24 -15.41
N ARG A 116 5.19 -2.50 -15.74
CA ARG A 116 6.36 -3.01 -16.48
C ARG A 116 7.10 -4.10 -15.70
N THR A 117 7.36 -3.87 -14.42
CA THR A 117 8.18 -4.76 -13.59
C THR A 117 7.43 -6.06 -13.29
N TYR A 118 6.14 -5.96 -12.95
CA TYR A 118 5.33 -7.10 -12.52
C TYR A 118 4.62 -7.85 -13.65
N THR A 119 4.72 -7.36 -14.89
CA THR A 119 4.27 -8.09 -16.08
C THR A 119 5.40 -8.95 -16.66
N LEU A 120 5.37 -10.25 -16.36
CA LEU A 120 6.24 -11.24 -17.02
C LEU A 120 5.64 -11.79 -18.31
N ASN A 121 4.32 -11.86 -18.38
CA ASN A 121 3.59 -12.40 -19.52
C ASN A 121 2.69 -11.30 -20.12
N PRO A 122 2.95 -10.84 -21.35
CA PRO A 122 2.10 -9.84 -22.03
C PRO A 122 0.63 -10.24 -22.17
N PHE A 123 0.31 -11.54 -22.14
CA PHE A 123 -1.06 -12.04 -22.21
C PHE A 123 -1.81 -12.02 -20.87
N ALA A 124 -1.11 -11.80 -19.76
CA ALA A 124 -1.68 -11.62 -18.43
C ALA A 124 -0.97 -10.44 -17.74
N PRO A 125 -1.10 -9.21 -18.28
CA PRO A 125 -0.38 -8.06 -17.77
C PRO A 125 -0.94 -7.62 -16.43
N VAL A 126 -0.07 -7.14 -15.54
CA VAL A 126 -0.49 -6.36 -14.38
C VAL A 126 -0.92 -4.99 -14.88
N ARG A 127 -2.12 -4.57 -14.49
CA ARG A 127 -2.71 -3.28 -14.84
C ARG A 127 -3.00 -2.46 -13.59
N HIS A 128 -3.20 -1.16 -13.78
CA HIS A 128 -3.63 -0.23 -12.73
C HIS A 128 -4.74 -0.78 -11.83
N GLY A 129 -5.81 -1.34 -12.42
CA GLY A 129 -6.93 -1.89 -11.66
C GLY A 129 -6.57 -3.09 -10.79
N ASP A 130 -5.59 -3.91 -11.21
CA ASP A 130 -5.09 -5.02 -10.41
C ASP A 130 -4.35 -4.51 -9.17
N VAL A 131 -3.48 -3.51 -9.34
CA VAL A 131 -2.70 -2.93 -8.24
C VAL A 131 -3.61 -2.26 -7.22
N VAL A 132 -4.54 -1.42 -7.68
CA VAL A 132 -5.52 -0.75 -6.80
C VAL A 132 -6.41 -1.77 -6.10
N GLY A 133 -6.93 -2.77 -6.82
CA GLY A 133 -7.75 -3.83 -6.22
C GLY A 133 -6.97 -4.68 -5.20
N MET A 134 -5.68 -4.91 -5.43
CA MET A 134 -4.80 -5.58 -4.47
C MET A 134 -4.62 -4.75 -3.19
N ALA A 135 -4.35 -3.45 -3.34
CA ALA A 135 -4.20 -2.53 -2.21
C ALA A 135 -5.51 -2.41 -1.41
N ASP A 136 -6.64 -2.12 -2.08
CA ASP A 136 -7.94 -1.96 -1.46
C ASP A 136 -8.42 -3.22 -0.75
N GLY A 137 -8.33 -4.38 -1.40
CA GLY A 137 -8.72 -5.63 -0.78
C GLY A 137 -7.82 -6.04 0.39
N THR A 138 -6.59 -5.54 0.44
CA THR A 138 -5.72 -5.71 1.62
C THR A 138 -6.09 -4.73 2.73
N ARG A 139 -6.33 -3.46 2.39
CA ARG A 139 -6.80 -2.40 3.32
C ARG A 139 -8.09 -2.82 4.02
N PHE A 140 -9.02 -3.40 3.28
CA PHE A 140 -10.30 -3.88 3.80
C PHE A 140 -10.15 -4.93 4.91
N LEU A 141 -9.14 -5.80 4.83
CA LEU A 141 -8.90 -6.85 5.83
C LEU A 141 -7.98 -6.38 6.97
N LEU A 142 -7.07 -5.44 6.70
CA LEU A 142 -5.97 -5.11 7.59
C LEU A 142 -6.43 -4.60 8.96
N GLU A 143 -7.47 -3.77 9.03
CA GLU A 143 -7.96 -3.26 10.32
C GLU A 143 -8.54 -4.38 11.21
N SER A 144 -9.27 -5.32 10.62
CA SER A 144 -9.78 -6.47 11.38
C SER A 144 -8.66 -7.44 11.75
N ALA A 145 -7.67 -7.59 10.87
CA ALA A 145 -6.50 -8.41 11.14
C ALA A 145 -5.64 -7.84 12.27
N ARG A 146 -5.49 -6.51 12.35
CA ARG A 146 -4.82 -5.81 13.44
C ARG A 146 -5.47 -6.11 14.78
N ARG A 147 -6.80 -5.95 14.87
CA ARG A 147 -7.56 -6.25 16.09
C ARG A 147 -7.38 -7.71 16.55
N ILE A 148 -7.36 -8.66 15.61
CA ILE A 148 -7.09 -10.08 15.93
C ILE A 148 -5.64 -10.24 16.40
N ALA A 149 -4.68 -9.63 15.70
CA ALA A 149 -3.26 -9.72 16.03
C ALA A 149 -2.92 -9.15 17.41
N GLU A 150 -3.55 -8.03 17.81
CA GLU A 150 -3.41 -7.42 19.15
C GLU A 150 -3.93 -8.32 20.27
N ILE A 151 -4.96 -9.14 20.01
CA ILE A 151 -5.45 -10.12 20.99
C ILE A 151 -4.49 -11.31 21.08
N VAL A 152 -3.89 -11.71 19.96
CA VAL A 152 -2.96 -12.85 19.89
C VAL A 152 -1.60 -12.50 20.50
N VAL A 153 -1.12 -11.29 20.26
CA VAL A 153 0.14 -10.73 20.78
C VAL A 153 -0.21 -9.42 21.50
N PRO A 154 -0.53 -9.47 22.80
CA PRO A 154 -0.97 -8.32 23.58
C PRO A 154 0.23 -7.46 24.03
N ASP A 155 0.87 -6.81 23.07
CA ASP A 155 1.99 -5.89 23.27
C ASP A 155 1.67 -4.57 22.53
N PRO A 156 1.55 -3.43 23.24
CA PRO A 156 1.14 -2.15 22.65
C PRO A 156 2.17 -1.55 21.69
N GLU A 157 3.42 -1.99 21.72
CA GLU A 157 4.42 -1.55 20.75
C GLU A 157 4.27 -2.31 19.42
N LYS A 158 3.76 -3.55 19.48
CA LYS A 158 3.49 -4.35 18.29
C LYS A 158 2.27 -3.80 17.56
N TRP A 159 2.30 -3.94 16.23
CA TRP A 159 1.23 -3.45 15.35
C TRP A 159 1.00 -1.93 15.38
N SER A 160 1.79 -1.18 16.17
CA SER A 160 1.83 0.27 16.09
C SER A 160 2.22 0.71 14.66
N GLY A 161 1.69 1.84 14.23
CA GLY A 161 1.88 2.32 12.86
C GLY A 161 1.05 1.61 11.79
N THR A 162 0.22 0.60 12.12
CA THR A 162 -0.69 -0.01 11.15
C THR A 162 -1.64 1.02 10.52
N GLU A 163 -2.01 2.08 11.26
CA GLU A 163 -2.90 3.12 10.72
C GLU A 163 -2.21 3.96 9.63
N VAL A 164 -0.89 4.12 9.75
CA VAL A 164 -0.06 4.71 8.70
C VAL A 164 -0.06 3.78 7.48
N VAL A 165 0.09 2.47 7.67
CA VAL A 165 0.03 1.48 6.59
C VAL A 165 -1.34 1.50 5.89
N LEU A 166 -2.45 1.59 6.62
CA LEU A 166 -3.81 1.72 6.06
C LEU A 166 -3.94 2.96 5.17
N ARG A 167 -3.44 4.12 5.63
CA ARG A 167 -3.44 5.34 4.83
C ARG A 167 -2.56 5.22 3.58
N ARG A 168 -1.39 4.62 3.71
CA ARG A 168 -0.48 4.38 2.57
C ARG A 168 -1.09 3.42 1.56
N LEU A 169 -1.83 2.41 2.00
CA LEU A 169 -2.58 1.49 1.11
C LEU A 169 -3.62 2.24 0.29
N GLU A 170 -4.36 3.15 0.93
CA GLU A 170 -5.39 3.97 0.28
C GLU A 170 -4.81 4.95 -0.74
N GLU A 171 -3.74 5.64 -0.37
CA GLU A 171 -3.17 6.74 -1.16
C GLU A 171 -2.08 6.27 -2.15
N GLY A 172 -1.47 5.12 -1.90
CA GLY A 172 -0.34 4.60 -2.66
C GLY A 172 0.93 5.42 -2.52
N LEU A 173 1.15 5.98 -1.33
CA LEU A 173 2.23 6.91 -1.06
C LEU A 173 3.25 6.35 -0.07
N PRO A 174 4.52 6.77 -0.19
CA PRO A 174 5.46 6.69 0.93
C PRO A 174 4.90 7.44 2.12
N GLU A 175 5.33 7.08 3.33
CA GLU A 175 4.88 7.75 4.56
C GLU A 175 5.11 9.26 4.54
N ALA A 176 6.28 9.70 4.04
CA ALA A 176 6.60 11.11 3.87
C ALA A 176 5.61 11.86 2.94
N GLY A 177 4.93 11.15 2.04
CA GLY A 177 3.93 11.71 1.13
C GLY A 177 2.58 12.01 1.78
N LEU A 178 2.27 11.35 2.91
CA LEU A 178 0.97 11.47 3.58
C LEU A 178 0.67 12.89 4.08
N VAL A 179 1.71 13.73 4.25
CA VAL A 179 1.59 15.15 4.64
C VAL A 179 0.89 16.00 3.58
N PHE A 180 0.91 15.54 2.32
CA PHE A 180 0.30 16.24 1.18
C PHE A 180 -1.13 15.78 0.91
N SER A 181 -1.57 14.68 1.52
CA SER A 181 -2.93 14.17 1.37
C SER A 181 -3.96 15.05 2.07
N GLY A 182 -5.14 15.16 1.46
CA GLY A 182 -6.25 15.98 1.97
C GLY A 182 -6.03 17.49 1.89
N ARG A 183 -4.91 17.97 1.35
CA ARG A 183 -4.65 19.41 1.17
C ARG A 183 -5.43 19.98 -0.03
N PRO A 184 -5.81 21.27 0.00
CA PRO A 184 -6.60 21.92 -1.05
C PRO A 184 -5.90 22.08 -2.41
N LEU A 185 -4.66 21.58 -2.54
CA LEU A 185 -3.87 21.65 -3.77
C LEU A 185 -4.27 20.57 -4.79
N PHE A 186 -5.04 19.55 -4.38
CA PHE A 186 -5.46 18.42 -5.22
C PHE A 186 -4.30 17.78 -5.99
N LEU A 187 -3.21 17.49 -5.26
CA LEU A 187 -2.04 16.80 -5.82
C LEU A 187 -2.39 15.35 -6.10
N ARG A 188 -2.01 14.88 -7.29
CA ARG A 188 -2.13 13.48 -7.69
C ARG A 188 -0.98 12.67 -7.09
N ARG A 189 -1.17 11.36 -6.94
CA ARG A 189 -0.14 10.43 -6.44
C ARG A 189 1.24 10.65 -7.08
N GLY A 190 1.30 10.68 -8.42
CA GLY A 190 2.55 10.88 -9.14
C GLY A 190 3.20 12.26 -8.91
N GLU A 191 2.39 13.28 -8.63
CA GLU A 191 2.90 14.62 -8.29
C GLU A 191 3.49 14.62 -6.89
N ILE A 192 2.85 13.94 -5.94
CA ILE A 192 3.37 13.79 -4.59
C ILE A 192 4.70 13.00 -4.63
N CYS A 193 4.77 11.90 -5.37
CA CYS A 193 6.03 11.15 -5.51
C CYS A 193 7.12 12.00 -6.16
N GLY A 194 6.83 12.75 -7.23
CA GLY A 194 7.81 13.64 -7.86
C GLY A 194 8.32 14.75 -6.93
N LEU A 195 7.46 15.29 -6.06
CA LEU A 195 7.87 16.22 -5.00
C LEU A 195 8.80 15.56 -3.98
N LEU A 196 8.49 14.33 -3.55
CA LEU A 196 9.35 13.58 -2.63
C LEU A 196 10.72 13.26 -3.24
N ASP A 197 10.76 12.89 -4.53
CA ASP A 197 12.00 12.64 -5.26
C ASP A 197 12.86 13.92 -5.37
N ALA A 198 12.22 15.09 -5.40
CA ALA A 198 12.87 16.40 -5.31
C ALA A 198 13.24 16.82 -3.87
N GLY A 199 13.03 15.95 -2.86
CA GLY A 199 13.34 16.22 -1.46
C GLY A 199 12.27 17.02 -0.70
N VAL A 200 11.11 17.26 -1.31
CA VAL A 200 10.05 18.10 -0.75
C VAL A 200 9.15 17.26 0.15
N THR A 201 9.37 17.37 1.46
CA THR A 201 8.74 16.50 2.48
C THR A 201 7.81 17.22 3.44
N SER A 202 7.55 18.52 3.22
CA SER A 202 6.65 19.30 4.06
C SER A 202 5.87 20.33 3.25
N GLY A 203 4.76 20.80 3.82
CA GLY A 203 3.97 21.89 3.25
C GLY A 203 4.72 23.21 3.14
N GLU A 204 5.61 23.47 4.10
CA GLU A 204 6.47 24.66 4.13
C GLU A 204 7.49 24.60 2.99
N ALA A 205 8.15 23.45 2.81
CA ALA A 205 9.09 23.24 1.71
C ALA A 205 8.39 23.45 0.35
N LEU A 206 7.18 22.89 0.19
CA LEU A 206 6.37 23.07 -1.01
C LEU A 206 6.02 24.55 -1.28
N ALA A 207 5.68 25.32 -0.23
CA ALA A 207 5.34 26.73 -0.35
C ALA A 207 6.55 27.64 -0.66
N THR A 208 7.78 27.14 -0.48
CA THR A 208 9.01 27.89 -0.76
C THR A 208 9.67 27.53 -2.09
N LEU A 209 9.14 26.55 -2.82
CA LEU A 209 9.71 26.14 -4.11
C LEU A 209 9.56 27.24 -5.15
N SER A 210 10.61 27.43 -5.95
CA SER A 210 10.52 28.25 -7.15
C SER A 210 9.55 27.63 -8.16
N LYS A 211 9.04 28.45 -9.07
CA LYS A 211 8.19 27.98 -10.18
C LYS A 211 8.93 26.94 -11.03
N GLU A 212 10.21 27.20 -11.29
CA GLU A 212 11.10 26.35 -12.07
C GLU A 212 11.30 24.98 -11.41
N ASP A 213 11.61 24.95 -10.11
CA ASP A 213 11.81 23.69 -9.37
C ASP A 213 10.53 22.87 -9.29
N LEU A 214 9.39 23.54 -9.11
CA LEU A 214 8.10 22.87 -9.06
C LEU A 214 7.73 22.25 -10.42
N SER A 215 7.97 22.98 -11.51
CA SER A 215 7.75 22.45 -12.86
C SER A 215 8.76 21.39 -13.27
N ALA A 216 9.98 21.42 -12.73
CA ALA A 216 10.93 20.32 -12.86
C ALA A 216 10.45 19.06 -12.13
N ALA A 217 9.89 19.19 -10.92
CA ALA A 217 9.45 18.07 -10.10
C ALA A 217 8.15 17.41 -10.60
N ILE A 218 7.15 18.20 -11.02
CA ILE A 218 5.80 17.70 -11.35
C ILE A 218 5.31 18.10 -12.75
N GLY A 219 6.21 18.58 -13.60
CA GLY A 219 5.94 18.91 -15.00
C GLY A 219 5.00 20.11 -15.16
N ARG A 220 4.20 20.12 -16.23
CA ARG A 220 3.30 21.24 -16.59
C ARG A 220 2.30 21.65 -15.50
N ARG A 221 1.99 20.77 -14.54
CA ARG A 221 1.12 21.11 -13.42
C ARG A 221 1.83 21.92 -12.33
N GLY A 222 3.16 22.00 -12.36
CA GLY A 222 3.96 22.82 -11.45
C GLY A 222 3.54 24.27 -11.49
N ASP A 223 3.48 24.87 -12.68
CA ASP A 223 2.99 26.24 -12.88
C ASP A 223 1.63 26.52 -12.23
N ALA A 224 0.67 25.60 -12.38
CA ALA A 224 -0.68 25.76 -11.82
C ALA A 224 -0.70 25.65 -10.29
N ILE A 225 0.15 24.79 -9.72
CA ILE A 225 0.30 24.66 -8.26
C ILE A 225 1.05 25.89 -7.70
N TYR A 226 2.07 26.39 -8.41
CA TYR A 226 2.79 27.61 -8.03
C TYR A 226 1.84 28.81 -7.90
N LEU A 227 0.99 29.06 -8.90
CA LEU A 227 0.02 30.15 -8.86
C LEU A 227 -1.02 30.01 -7.74
N ARG A 228 -1.33 28.78 -7.31
CA ARG A 228 -2.22 28.54 -6.16
C ARG A 228 -1.55 28.81 -4.82
N LEU A 229 -0.25 28.56 -4.73
CA LEU A 229 0.56 28.84 -3.54
C LEU A 229 0.90 30.34 -3.43
N HIS A 230 1.03 31.01 -4.58
CA HIS A 230 1.40 32.42 -4.71
C HIS A 230 0.36 33.17 -5.52
N PRO A 231 -0.85 33.41 -4.97
CA PRO A 231 -1.92 34.11 -5.70
C PRO A 231 -1.51 35.53 -6.13
N ASP A 232 -0.61 36.19 -5.39
CA ASP A 232 -0.10 37.52 -5.73
C ASP A 232 0.79 37.53 -6.99
N ALA A 233 1.21 36.37 -7.49
CA ALA A 233 1.94 36.23 -8.75
C ALA A 233 1.01 36.16 -9.98
N LEU A 234 -0.32 36.21 -9.80
CA LEU A 234 -1.26 36.31 -10.91
C LEU A 234 -1.11 37.67 -11.61
N PRO A 235 -1.07 37.71 -12.95
CA PRO A 235 -1.16 38.98 -13.66
C PRO A 235 -2.46 39.68 -13.29
N ALA A 236 -2.40 41.00 -13.06
CA ALA A 236 -3.58 41.81 -12.79
C ALA A 236 -4.63 41.56 -13.88
N PRO A 237 -5.93 41.45 -13.53
CA PRO A 237 -6.97 41.29 -14.54
C PRO A 237 -6.85 42.45 -15.53
N GLU A 238 -6.80 42.12 -16.83
CA GLU A 238 -6.84 43.12 -17.89
C GLU A 238 -8.09 43.96 -17.67
N THR A 239 -7.90 45.22 -17.25
CA THR A 239 -8.99 46.19 -17.20
C THR A 239 -9.43 46.42 -18.63
N GLU A 240 -10.61 45.90 -19.00
CA GLU A 240 -11.27 46.26 -20.24
C GLU A 240 -11.33 47.81 -20.31
N PRO A 241 -10.88 48.43 -21.40
CA PRO A 241 -11.01 49.87 -21.55
C PRO A 241 -12.49 50.23 -21.53
N ALA A 242 -12.86 51.16 -20.64
CA ALA A 242 -14.20 51.71 -20.57
C ALA A 242 -14.56 52.37 -21.93
N GLU A 243 -15.60 51.85 -22.58
CA GLU A 243 -16.27 52.49 -23.72
C GLU A 243 -17.03 53.76 -23.30
#